data_AF-A2EUY5-F1
#
_entry.id   AF-A2EUY5-F1
#
_cell.length_a   1.000
_cell.length_b   1.000
_cell.length_c   1.000
_cell.angle_alpha   90.00
_cell.angle_beta   90.00
_cell.angle_gamma   90.00
#
_symmetry.space_group_name_H-M   'P 1'
#
loop_
_entity.id
_entity.type
_entity.pdbx_description
1 polymer ?
#
loop_
_entity_poly.entity_id
_entity_poly.type
_entity_poly.pdbx_seq_one_letter_code
_entity_poly.pdbx_strand_id
1 'polypeptide(L)'
;MSTYDSTHMTYHCELHTDFKGTNISKTRRENFEYFYSSVFIENSNFTNNEAFGNVLAAGWGGAFYVFSSRIKSDTCIYEGNIALCGGAISLIESDALLLTITYTSNHALINGGALYVANKKEPSKIWNIKGTFNGNIADQMGGAISSSYVTDF
;
A
#
# COMPACT_ATOMS: atom_id res chain seq x y z
N MET A 1 0.68 15.60 12.68
CA MET A 1 0.57 16.93 12.07
C MET A 1 1.00 16.79 10.62
N SER A 2 0.04 16.72 9.68
CA SER A 2 0.33 16.71 8.24
C SER A 2 0.82 18.10 7.82
N THR A 3 1.95 18.18 7.12
CA THR A 3 2.44 19.44 6.56
C THR A 3 2.08 19.51 5.08
N TYR A 4 1.37 20.58 4.74
CA TYR A 4 0.89 20.90 3.39
C TYR A 4 1.97 21.70 2.66
N ASP A 5 2.45 21.22 1.51
CA ASP A 5 3.24 22.02 0.56
C ASP A 5 2.51 22.12 -0.78
N SER A 6 2.65 23.29 -1.39
CA SER A 6 1.88 23.97 -2.42
C SER A 6 1.76 23.28 -3.79
N THR A 7 1.97 21.97 -3.90
CA THR A 7 1.86 21.19 -5.15
C THR A 7 0.97 19.93 -5.06
N HIS A 8 0.03 19.87 -4.11
CA HIS A 8 -0.90 18.74 -3.93
C HIS A 8 -0.23 17.44 -3.44
N MET A 9 0.73 17.54 -2.53
CA MET A 9 1.32 16.39 -1.84
C MET A 9 0.93 16.39 -0.37
N THR A 10 0.42 15.27 0.14
CA THR A 10 0.11 15.09 1.56
C THR A 10 0.92 13.91 2.08
N TYR A 11 1.90 14.15 2.95
CA TYR A 11 2.66 13.08 3.57
C TYR A 11 2.43 13.07 5.09
N HIS A 12 2.34 11.86 5.64
CA HIS A 12 2.21 11.66 7.08
C HIS A 12 3.61 11.44 7.68
N CYS A 13 4.09 12.43 8.44
CA CYS A 13 5.44 12.48 9.04
C CYS A 13 5.44 12.33 10.58
N GLU A 14 4.41 11.69 11.15
CA GLU A 14 4.39 11.39 12.59
C GLU A 14 5.41 10.28 12.94
N LEU A 15 5.75 10.10 14.22
CA LEU A 15 6.62 8.99 14.66
C LEU A 15 6.09 7.63 14.19
N HIS A 16 4.78 7.46 14.23
CA HIS A 16 4.04 6.37 13.62
C HIS A 16 2.56 6.75 13.45
N THR A 17 1.85 6.03 12.59
CA THR A 17 0.40 6.15 12.42
C THR A 17 -0.26 4.82 12.78
N ASP A 18 -1.25 4.85 13.67
CA ASP A 18 -1.90 3.66 14.20
C ASP A 18 -3.35 3.53 13.71
N PHE A 19 -3.72 2.32 13.30
CA PHE A 19 -5.10 1.92 13.00
C PHE A 19 -5.45 0.70 13.84
N LYS A 20 -6.47 0.83 14.70
CA LYS A 20 -6.91 -0.26 15.59
C LYS A 20 -8.42 -0.41 15.52
N GLY A 21 -8.92 -1.58 15.18
CA GLY A 21 -10.37 -1.81 15.06
C GLY A 21 -11.02 -0.94 13.98
N THR A 22 -10.24 -0.48 12.99
CA THR A 22 -10.68 0.56 12.04
C THR A 22 -11.29 -0.07 10.79
N ASN A 23 -12.34 0.56 10.26
CA ASN A 23 -12.90 0.21 8.96
C ASN A 23 -12.80 1.43 8.03
N ILE A 24 -11.91 1.37 7.03
CA ILE A 24 -11.77 2.40 6.01
C ILE A 24 -12.28 1.84 4.70
N SER A 25 -13.25 2.52 4.09
CA SER A 25 -13.85 2.03 2.86
C SER A 25 -14.22 3.13 1.89
N LYS A 26 -14.20 2.82 0.59
CA LYS A 26 -14.64 3.71 -0.49
C LYS A 26 -13.94 5.07 -0.49
N THR A 27 -12.69 5.09 -0.04
CA THR A 27 -11.85 6.28 -0.15
C THR A 27 -11.18 6.33 -1.51
N ARG A 28 -10.86 7.54 -1.98
CA ARG A 28 -10.20 7.76 -3.26
C ARG A 28 -9.07 8.75 -3.11
N ARG A 29 -7.86 8.32 -3.43
CA ARG A 29 -6.64 9.14 -3.44
C ARG A 29 -6.27 9.52 -4.86
N GLU A 30 -6.40 10.80 -5.15
CA GLU A 30 -6.06 11.40 -6.46
C GLU A 30 -4.75 12.20 -6.42
N ASN A 31 -4.30 12.57 -5.23
CA ASN A 31 -3.07 13.32 -4.99
C ASN A 31 -1.96 12.39 -4.51
N PHE A 32 -0.70 12.87 -4.53
CA PHE A 32 0.43 12.11 -4.00
C PHE A 32 0.31 12.06 -2.47
N GLU A 33 -0.35 11.01 -1.96
CA GLU A 33 -0.51 10.76 -0.54
C GLU A 33 0.13 9.43 -0.15
N TYR A 34 1.05 9.51 0.81
CA TYR A 34 1.79 8.36 1.32
C TYR A 34 2.21 8.54 2.78
N PHE A 35 2.48 7.42 3.42
CA PHE A 35 3.04 7.37 4.75
C PHE A 35 4.56 7.35 4.65
N TYR A 36 5.20 8.42 5.14
CA TYR A 36 6.64 8.47 5.43
C TYR A 36 6.91 8.03 6.88
N SER A 37 5.87 8.02 7.72
CA SER A 37 5.83 7.45 9.06
C SER A 37 5.66 5.93 9.03
N SER A 38 6.14 5.25 10.08
CA SER A 38 5.84 3.82 10.23
C SER A 38 4.35 3.62 10.52
N VAL A 39 3.72 2.61 9.91
CA VAL A 39 2.28 2.36 10.05
C VAL A 39 2.04 1.08 10.83
N PHE A 40 1.28 1.14 11.92
CA PHE A 40 0.88 -0.02 12.70
C PHE A 40 -0.63 -0.23 12.59
N ILE A 41 -1.02 -1.44 12.21
CA ILE A 41 -2.41 -1.78 11.91
C ILE A 41 -2.78 -3.06 12.64
N GLU A 42 -3.85 -3.02 13.43
CA GLU A 42 -4.35 -4.16 14.20
C GLU A 42 -5.87 -4.28 14.03
N ASN A 43 -6.36 -5.49 13.75
CA ASN A 43 -7.81 -5.79 13.74
C ASN A 43 -8.64 -4.84 12.86
N SER A 44 -8.15 -4.51 11.66
CA SER A 44 -8.73 -3.46 10.81
C SER A 44 -9.04 -3.94 9.39
N ASN A 45 -10.03 -3.30 8.74
CA ASN A 45 -10.47 -3.62 7.40
C ASN A 45 -10.35 -2.42 6.46
N PHE A 46 -9.84 -2.66 5.26
CA PHE A 46 -9.68 -1.67 4.21
C PHE A 46 -10.36 -2.18 2.94
N THR A 47 -11.51 -1.61 2.60
CA THR A 47 -12.36 -2.14 1.52
C THR A 47 -12.70 -1.13 0.43
N ASN A 48 -12.54 -1.51 -0.83
CA ASN A 48 -12.87 -0.68 -1.99
C ASN A 48 -12.21 0.70 -1.97
N ASN A 49 -10.95 0.79 -1.53
CA ASN A 49 -10.20 2.04 -1.58
C ASN A 49 -9.41 2.14 -2.89
N GLU A 50 -9.35 3.35 -3.44
CA GLU A 50 -8.82 3.60 -4.77
C GLU A 50 -7.63 4.58 -4.73
N ALA A 51 -6.58 4.29 -5.50
CA ALA A 51 -5.45 5.19 -5.72
C ALA A 51 -5.07 5.21 -7.20
N PHE A 52 -5.53 6.21 -7.95
CA PHE A 52 -5.20 6.37 -9.37
C PHE A 52 -4.15 7.45 -9.62
N GLY A 53 -3.90 8.30 -8.63
CA GLY A 53 -2.97 9.41 -8.77
C GLY A 53 -3.45 10.45 -9.78
N ASN A 54 -2.59 11.39 -10.11
CA ASN A 54 -2.80 12.40 -11.15
C ASN A 54 -1.53 12.51 -12.04
N VAL A 55 -1.50 13.46 -12.97
CA VAL A 55 -0.38 13.62 -13.93
C VAL A 55 0.99 13.77 -13.24
N LEU A 56 1.03 14.28 -12.00
CA LEU A 56 2.26 14.54 -11.25
C LEU A 56 2.54 13.50 -10.14
N ALA A 57 1.61 12.57 -9.92
CA ALA A 57 1.57 11.72 -8.74
C ALA A 57 1.05 10.35 -9.12
N ALA A 58 1.89 9.31 -9.14
CA ALA A 58 1.37 7.97 -9.45
C ALA A 58 0.46 7.44 -8.32
N GLY A 59 -0.52 6.62 -8.67
CA GLY A 59 -1.50 6.04 -7.74
C GLY A 59 -1.04 4.69 -7.19
N TRP A 60 -0.38 4.68 -6.04
CA TRP A 60 0.17 3.45 -5.45
C TRP A 60 -0.68 3.03 -4.26
N GLY A 61 -0.86 1.73 -4.07
CA GLY A 61 -1.50 1.18 -2.87
C GLY A 61 -2.95 1.61 -2.75
N GLY A 62 -3.98 0.83 -3.09
CA GLY A 62 -5.36 1.31 -2.97
C GLY A 62 -5.72 1.64 -1.51
N ALA A 63 -5.26 0.80 -0.57
CA ALA A 63 -5.39 1.05 0.87
C ALA A 63 -4.20 1.83 1.43
N PHE A 64 -2.97 1.41 1.17
CA PHE A 64 -1.77 2.05 1.73
C PHE A 64 -0.62 2.17 0.74
N TYR A 65 -0.05 3.37 0.67
CA TYR A 65 1.26 3.61 0.09
C TYR A 65 2.24 4.00 1.20
N VAL A 66 3.29 3.21 1.39
CA VAL A 66 4.36 3.47 2.36
C VAL A 66 5.67 3.67 1.61
N PHE A 67 6.38 4.76 1.92
CA PHE A 67 7.63 5.13 1.28
C PHE A 67 8.73 5.37 2.32
N SER A 68 9.91 4.77 2.11
CA SER A 68 11.10 4.87 2.99
C SER A 68 10.79 4.63 4.48
N SER A 69 9.89 3.69 4.77
CA SER A 69 9.42 3.45 6.13
C SER A 69 9.04 1.98 6.37
N ARG A 70 8.19 1.71 7.36
CA ARG A 70 7.82 0.34 7.76
C ARG A 70 6.34 0.20 8.00
N ILE A 71 5.78 -0.94 7.63
CA ILE A 71 4.41 -1.32 7.98
C ILE A 71 4.40 -2.59 8.82
N LYS A 72 3.61 -2.58 9.89
CA LYS A 72 3.22 -3.80 10.61
C LYS A 72 1.71 -3.91 10.59
N SER A 73 1.20 -5.00 10.02
CA SER A 73 -0.22 -5.28 9.97
C SER A 73 -0.50 -6.64 10.59
N ASP A 74 -1.46 -6.69 11.51
CA ASP A 74 -1.88 -7.91 12.20
C ASP A 74 -3.40 -8.05 12.19
N THR A 75 -3.88 -9.22 11.77
CA THR A 75 -5.30 -9.57 11.76
C THR A 75 -6.12 -8.52 10.99
N CYS A 76 -5.78 -8.33 9.71
CA CYS A 76 -6.40 -7.30 8.88
C CYS A 76 -6.92 -7.87 7.55
N ILE A 77 -7.92 -7.18 6.99
CA ILE A 77 -8.51 -7.52 5.69
C ILE A 77 -8.30 -6.36 4.72
N TYR A 78 -7.85 -6.69 3.52
CA TYR A 78 -7.75 -5.80 2.38
C TYR A 78 -8.60 -6.38 1.24
N GLU A 79 -9.71 -5.72 0.92
CA GLU A 79 -10.68 -6.24 -0.04
C GLU A 79 -11.05 -5.23 -1.12
N GLY A 80 -11.06 -5.63 -2.39
CA GLY A 80 -11.58 -4.80 -3.47
C GLY A 80 -10.83 -3.48 -3.69
N ASN A 81 -9.62 -3.32 -3.15
CA ASN A 81 -8.85 -2.09 -3.30
C ASN A 81 -8.20 -2.05 -4.69
N ILE A 82 -8.12 -0.85 -5.27
CA ILE A 82 -7.66 -0.64 -6.64
C ILE A 82 -6.55 0.41 -6.68
N ALA A 83 -5.46 0.14 -7.41
CA ALA A 83 -4.39 1.11 -7.65
C ALA A 83 -3.65 0.86 -8.98
N LEU A 84 -2.73 1.74 -9.37
CA LEU A 84 -1.79 1.43 -10.45
C LEU A 84 -0.87 0.27 -10.06
N CYS A 85 -0.24 0.36 -8.89
CA CYS A 85 0.64 -0.67 -8.35
C CYS A 85 0.27 -0.99 -6.91
N GLY A 86 0.21 -2.28 -6.56
CA GLY A 86 -0.17 -2.71 -5.22
C GLY A 86 -1.65 -2.43 -4.96
N GLY A 87 -2.56 -3.22 -5.53
CA GLY A 87 -4.00 -2.90 -5.45
C GLY A 87 -4.48 -2.66 -4.02
N ALA A 88 -3.92 -3.37 -3.02
CA ALA A 88 -4.08 -3.02 -1.61
C ALA A 88 -2.93 -2.18 -1.05
N ILE A 89 -1.70 -2.71 -1.07
CA ILE A 89 -0.55 -2.11 -0.42
C ILE A 89 0.58 -1.95 -1.43
N SER A 90 1.19 -0.77 -1.45
CA SER A 90 2.43 -0.52 -2.15
C SER A 90 3.52 -0.07 -1.19
N LEU A 91 4.69 -0.70 -1.28
CA LEU A 91 5.85 -0.48 -0.43
C LEU A 91 7.04 -0.07 -1.28
N ILE A 92 7.56 1.11 -1.02
CA ILE A 92 8.71 1.64 -1.75
C ILE A 92 9.82 1.94 -0.78
N GLU A 93 10.98 1.30 -0.99
CA GLU A 93 12.11 1.39 -0.07
C GLU A 93 11.70 1.12 1.39
N SER A 94 10.76 0.20 1.59
CA SER A 94 10.07 0.01 2.86
C SER A 94 10.03 -1.46 3.28
N ASP A 95 10.12 -1.73 4.58
CA ASP A 95 9.98 -3.09 5.14
C ASP A 95 8.55 -3.37 5.61
N ALA A 96 8.17 -4.65 5.67
CA ALA A 96 6.86 -5.05 6.15
C ALA A 96 6.86 -6.32 7.01
N LEU A 97 6.08 -6.27 8.09
CA LEU A 97 5.67 -7.43 8.87
C LEU A 97 4.15 -7.60 8.81
N LEU A 98 3.72 -8.58 8.02
CA LEU A 98 2.33 -8.90 7.73
C LEU A 98 2.01 -10.25 8.38
N LEU A 99 1.23 -10.24 9.46
CA LEU A 99 1.03 -11.43 10.30
C LEU A 99 -0.11 -12.29 9.79
N THR A 100 -1.36 -11.91 10.09
CA THR A 100 -2.56 -12.64 9.67
C THR A 100 -3.37 -11.73 8.76
N ILE A 101 -3.17 -11.84 7.45
CA ILE A 101 -3.75 -10.90 6.48
C ILE A 101 -4.58 -11.64 5.44
N THR A 102 -5.75 -11.10 5.14
CA THR A 102 -6.58 -11.56 4.00
C THR A 102 -6.61 -10.50 2.93
N TYR A 103 -6.12 -10.86 1.73
CA TYR A 103 -6.22 -10.05 0.52
C TYR A 103 -7.24 -10.68 -0.42
N THR A 104 -8.36 -10.02 -0.65
CA THR A 104 -9.44 -10.53 -1.51
C THR A 104 -9.76 -9.54 -2.63
N SER A 105 -9.74 -10.01 -3.87
CA SER A 105 -10.23 -9.23 -5.02
C SER A 105 -9.62 -7.83 -5.18
N ASN A 106 -8.38 -7.62 -4.73
CA ASN A 106 -7.66 -6.37 -4.97
C ASN A 106 -7.10 -6.36 -6.40
N HIS A 107 -7.07 -5.18 -7.02
CA HIS A 107 -6.72 -5.02 -8.43
C HIS A 107 -5.62 -3.96 -8.62
N ALA A 108 -4.53 -4.35 -9.28
CA ALA A 108 -3.51 -3.42 -9.76
C ALA A 108 -3.58 -3.30 -11.29
N LEU A 109 -3.57 -2.08 -11.81
CA LEU A 109 -3.54 -1.84 -13.26
C LEU A 109 -2.19 -2.17 -13.90
N ILE A 110 -1.15 -2.34 -13.09
CA ILE A 110 0.20 -2.69 -13.54
C ILE A 110 0.70 -3.90 -12.76
N ASN A 111 1.14 -3.69 -11.52
CA ASN A 111 1.92 -4.69 -10.79
C ASN A 111 1.35 -4.98 -9.39
N GLY A 112 1.27 -6.27 -9.05
CA GLY A 112 0.95 -6.76 -7.70
C GLY A 112 -0.47 -6.42 -7.28
N GLY A 113 -1.44 -7.26 -7.64
CA GLY A 113 -2.86 -7.02 -7.38
C GLY A 113 -3.22 -6.79 -5.93
N ALA A 114 -2.50 -7.41 -5.00
CA ALA A 114 -2.60 -7.13 -3.58
C ALA A 114 -1.40 -6.30 -3.08
N LEU A 115 -0.19 -6.79 -3.30
CA LEU A 115 1.03 -6.21 -2.74
C LEU A 115 2.05 -5.93 -3.83
N TYR A 116 2.55 -4.70 -3.85
CA TYR A 116 3.69 -4.32 -4.68
C TYR A 116 4.84 -3.81 -3.82
N VAL A 117 6.06 -4.21 -4.19
CA VAL A 117 7.29 -3.82 -3.49
C VAL A 117 8.32 -3.34 -4.51
N ALA A 118 8.88 -2.15 -4.33
CA ALA A 118 9.96 -1.68 -5.18
C ALA A 118 11.11 -1.05 -4.37
N ASN A 119 12.34 -1.24 -4.87
CA ASN A 119 13.55 -0.79 -4.20
C ASN A 119 14.55 -0.17 -5.19
N LYS A 120 15.33 0.81 -4.72
CA LYS A 120 16.41 1.45 -5.51
C LYS A 120 17.82 1.06 -5.10
N LYS A 121 18.06 0.70 -3.83
CA LYS A 121 19.42 0.45 -3.32
C LYS A 121 19.48 -0.90 -2.64
N GLU A 122 18.81 -0.99 -1.51
CA GLU A 122 18.76 -2.18 -0.67
C GLU A 122 17.41 -2.89 -0.83
N PRO A 123 17.38 -4.23 -0.76
CA PRO A 123 16.13 -4.97 -0.82
C PRO A 123 15.30 -4.76 0.45
N SER A 124 14.02 -4.42 0.28
CA SER A 124 13.00 -4.49 1.33
C SER A 124 12.93 -5.89 1.94
N LYS A 125 12.75 -5.95 3.26
CA LYS A 125 12.45 -7.18 3.99
C LYS A 125 10.96 -7.28 4.24
N ILE A 126 10.36 -8.29 3.64
CA ILE A 126 8.91 -8.52 3.69
C ILE A 126 8.65 -9.89 4.31
N TRP A 127 7.98 -9.91 5.46
CA TRP A 127 7.50 -11.13 6.09
C TRP A 127 5.97 -11.16 6.00
N ASN A 128 5.43 -12.13 5.26
CA ASN A 128 4.00 -12.41 5.25
C ASN A 128 3.76 -13.83 5.77
N ILE A 129 3.36 -13.94 7.04
CA ILE A 129 3.43 -15.22 7.78
C ILE A 129 2.17 -16.06 7.56
N LYS A 130 0.98 -15.44 7.59
CA LYS A 130 -0.33 -16.08 7.37
C LYS A 130 -1.18 -15.23 6.43
N GLY A 131 -0.65 -15.00 5.24
CA GLY A 131 -1.32 -14.29 4.15
C GLY A 131 -2.23 -15.20 3.34
N THR A 132 -3.51 -14.84 3.21
CA THR A 132 -4.42 -15.44 2.22
C THR A 132 -4.58 -14.50 1.04
N PHE A 133 -4.40 -15.00 -0.17
CA PHE A 133 -4.56 -14.24 -1.41
C PHE A 133 -5.63 -14.90 -2.27
N ASN A 134 -6.80 -14.28 -2.35
CA ASN A 134 -7.93 -14.81 -3.12
C ASN A 134 -8.37 -13.80 -4.20
N GLY A 135 -8.35 -14.22 -5.47
CA GLY A 135 -8.89 -13.40 -6.56
C GLY A 135 -8.21 -12.04 -6.79
N ASN A 136 -6.98 -11.83 -6.30
CA ASN A 136 -6.24 -10.59 -6.56
C ASN A 136 -5.64 -10.61 -7.97
N ILE A 137 -5.75 -9.50 -8.69
CA ILE A 137 -5.41 -9.40 -10.12
C ILE A 137 -4.43 -8.26 -10.36
N ALA A 138 -3.45 -8.49 -11.23
CA ALA A 138 -2.62 -7.45 -11.81
C ALA A 138 -2.68 -7.55 -13.33
N ASP A 139 -2.88 -6.43 -14.03
CA ASP A 139 -3.04 -6.44 -15.49
C ASP A 139 -1.73 -6.70 -16.25
N GLN A 140 -0.58 -6.50 -15.60
CA GLN A 140 0.73 -6.78 -16.20
C GLN A 140 1.50 -7.88 -15.46
N MET A 141 1.89 -7.67 -14.20
CA MET A 141 2.77 -8.63 -13.50
C MET A 141 2.37 -8.93 -12.06
N GLY A 142 2.62 -10.17 -11.65
CA GLY A 142 2.60 -10.62 -10.26
C GLY A 142 1.27 -11.12 -9.74
N GLY A 143 0.16 -11.05 -10.50
CA GLY A 143 -1.15 -11.52 -10.05
C GLY A 143 -1.55 -10.89 -8.71
N ALA A 144 -1.25 -11.56 -7.59
CA ALA A 144 -1.36 -11.01 -6.25
C ALA A 144 -0.14 -10.19 -5.76
N ILE A 145 1.10 -10.63 -6.04
CA ILE A 145 2.32 -10.00 -5.50
C ILE A 145 3.34 -9.78 -6.61
N SER A 146 3.86 -8.56 -6.70
CA SER A 146 5.00 -8.24 -7.57
C SER A 146 6.08 -7.51 -6.78
N SER A 147 7.34 -7.75 -7.14
CA SER A 147 8.47 -6.99 -6.64
C SER A 147 9.37 -6.56 -7.79
N SER A 148 9.92 -5.35 -7.73
CA SER A 148 10.84 -4.84 -8.75
C SER A 148 12.01 -4.07 -8.14
N TYR A 149 13.07 -3.94 -8.94
CA TYR A 149 14.10 -2.95 -8.72
C TYR A 149 13.83 -1.79 -9.69
N VAL A 150 13.79 -0.56 -9.17
CA VAL A 150 13.45 0.63 -9.95
C VAL A 150 14.63 1.60 -9.95
N THR A 151 14.90 2.23 -11.09
CA THR A 151 15.98 3.20 -11.21
C THR A 151 15.50 4.64 -10.99
N ASP A 152 14.26 4.97 -11.35
CA ASP A 152 13.65 6.31 -11.21
C ASP A 152 12.16 6.23 -10.84
N PHE A 153 11.63 7.25 -10.13
CA PHE A 153 10.20 7.44 -9.83
C PHE A 153 9.74 8.78 -10.38
#